data_AF-A0A4R4MIB5-F1
#
_entry.id   AF-A0A4R4MIB5-F1
#
_cell.length_a   1.000
_cell.length_b   1.000
_cell.length_c   1.000
_cell.angle_alpha   90.00
_cell.angle_beta   90.00
_cell.angle_gamma   90.00
#
_symmetry.space_group_name_H-M   'P 1'
#
loop_
_entity.id
_entity.type
_entity.pdbx_description
1 polymer ?
#
loop_
_entity_poly.entity_id
_entity_poly.type
_entity_poly.pdbx_seq_one_letter_code
_entity_poly.pdbx_strand_id
1 'polypeptide(L)' 'MDVSEVKWRKSSRSSEQGDACVEIALVSRIVAVRDSKDPGGPRVFVSRGEFRRLAEAIKGL' A
#
# COMPACT_ATOMS: atom_id res chain seq x y z
N MET A 1 -5.11 4.67 -13.95
CA MET A 1 -5.93 3.63 -13.28
C MET A 1 -6.84 4.34 -12.31
N ASP A 2 -8.15 4.14 -12.43
CA ASP A 2 -9.07 4.62 -11.41
C ASP A 2 -9.08 3.65 -10.23
N VAL A 3 -8.93 4.19 -9.03
CA VAL A 3 -8.92 3.45 -7.76
C VAL A 3 -9.83 4.13 -6.72
N SER A 4 -10.80 4.90 -7.20
CA SER A 4 -11.81 5.57 -6.38
C SER A 4 -12.64 4.58 -5.54
N GLU A 5 -13.01 3.43 -6.12
CA GLU A 5 -13.87 2.43 -5.48
C GLU A 5 -13.13 1.22 -4.88
N VAL A 6 -11.79 1.27 -4.78
CA VAL A 6 -11.03 0.11 -4.30
C VAL A 6 -11.01 0.04 -2.78
N LYS A 7 -11.06 -1.19 -2.25
CA LYS A 7 -10.99 -1.41 -0.81
C LYS A 7 -9.55 -1.30 -0.32
N TRP A 8 -9.23 -0.17 0.30
CA TRP A 8 -7.96 0.07 0.97
C TRP A 8 -7.87 -0.71 2.28
N ARG A 9 -6.69 -1.28 2.53
CA ARG A 9 -6.36 -1.98 3.77
C ARG A 9 -5.19 -1.30 4.44
N LYS A 10 -5.44 -0.74 5.62
CA LYS A 10 -4.43 -0.15 6.50
C LYS A 10 -3.69 -1.25 7.27
N SER A 11 -2.42 -1.02 7.60
CA SER A 11 -1.67 -1.90 8.50
C SER A 11 -2.25 -1.84 9.92
N SER A 12 -2.30 -2.97 10.62
CA SER A 12 -2.68 -3.01 12.04
C SER A 12 -1.63 -2.39 12.96
N ARG A 13 -0.41 -2.13 12.44
CA ARG A 13 0.67 -1.44 13.14
C ARG A 13 0.65 0.08 12.93
N SER A 14 -0.35 0.61 12.23
CA SER A 14 -0.52 2.04 12.04
C SER A 14 -1.36 2.63 13.17
N SER A 15 -0.78 3.56 13.94
CA SER A 15 -1.47 4.33 14.98
C SER A 15 -1.53 5.81 14.61
N GLU A 16 -2.47 6.56 15.19
CA GLU A 16 -2.56 8.03 14.98
C GLU A 16 -1.37 8.80 15.58
N GLN A 17 -0.60 8.16 16.46
CA GLN A 17 0.39 8.84 17.32
C GLN A 17 1.85 8.76 16.83
N GLY A 18 2.13 8.22 15.63
CA GLY A 18 3.47 8.45 15.06
C GLY A 18 4.02 7.44 14.06
N ASP A 19 3.40 6.28 13.86
CA ASP A 19 4.03 5.25 13.03
C ASP A 19 3.82 5.45 11.52
N ALA A 20 4.70 4.84 10.73
CA ALA A 20 4.65 4.83 9.27
C ALA A 20 3.32 4.21 8.78
N CYS A 21 2.45 5.06 8.23
CA CYS A 21 1.09 4.69 7.88
C CYS A 21 0.94 4.41 6.39
N VAL A 22 1.09 3.15 6.00
CA VAL A 22 0.84 2.70 4.61
C VAL A 22 -0.50 1.98 4.46
N GLU A 23 -1.18 2.27 3.37
CA GLU A 23 -2.39 1.58 2.93
C GLU A 23 -2.14 0.90 1.60
N ILE A 24 -2.68 -0.31 1.44
CA ILE A 24 -2.60 -1.07 0.19
C ILE A 24 -3.98 -1.48 -0.32
N ALA A 25 -4.15 -1.51 -1.63
CA ALA A 25 -5.34 -2.06 -2.28
C ALA A 25 -4.95 -2.98 -3.43
N LEU A 26 -5.68 -4.08 -3.59
CA LEU A 26 -5.56 -4.95 -4.76
C LEU A 26 -6.51 -4.45 -5.84
N VAL A 27 -5.95 -4.10 -7.00
CA VAL A 27 -6.69 -3.59 -8.16
C VAL A 27 -6.36 -4.49 -9.33
N SER A 28 -7.21 -5.50 -9.56
CA SER A 28 -6.94 -6.59 -10.50
C SER A 28 -5.59 -7.28 -10.21
N ARG A 29 -4.55 -7.10 -11.03
CA ARG A 29 -3.20 -7.67 -10.86
C ARG A 29 -2.15 -6.69 -10.31
N ILE A 30 -2.58 -5.48 -9.97
CA ILE A 30 -1.73 -4.41 -9.43
C ILE A 30 -2.00 -4.25 -7.94
N VAL A 31 -0.93 -3.97 -7.20
CA VAL A 31 -1.00 -3.49 -5.82
C VAL A 31 -0.81 -1.98 -5.85
N ALA A 32 -1.82 -1.25 -5.43
CA ALA A 32 -1.73 0.18 -5.20
C ALA A 32 -1.28 0.41 -3.75
N VAL A 33 -0.30 1.31 -3.56
CA VAL A 33 0.23 1.71 -2.26
C VAL A 33 0.08 3.22 -2.13
N ARG A 34 -0.39 3.69 -0.97
CA ARG A 34 -0.48 5.13 -0.66
C ARG A 34 -0.11 5.40 0.79
N ASP A 35 0.20 6.67 1.06
CA ASP A 35 0.27 7.20 2.42
C ASP A 35 -1.15 7.31 2.98
N SER A 36 -1.38 6.75 4.17
CA SER A 36 -2.68 6.87 4.83
C SER A 36 -2.96 8.29 5.33
N LYS A 37 -1.91 9.10 5.51
CA LYS A 37 -2.00 10.50 5.97
C LYS A 37 -2.32 11.47 4.82
N ASP A 38 -2.07 11.04 3.58
CA ASP A 38 -2.44 11.79 2.38
C ASP A 38 -3.17 10.89 1.35
N PRO A 39 -4.45 10.55 1.57
CA PRO A 39 -5.23 9.70 0.67
C PRO A 39 -5.39 10.26 -0.76
N GLY A 40 -5.27 11.59 -0.90
CA GLY A 40 -5.36 12.34 -2.16
C GLY A 40 -4.02 12.47 -2.89
N GLY A 41 -2.92 12.19 -2.20
CA GLY A 41 -1.57 12.30 -2.74
C GLY A 41 -1.18 11.21 -3.75
N PRO A 42 0.10 11.21 -4.16
CA PRO A 42 0.64 10.26 -5.12
C PRO A 42 0.47 8.80 -4.66
N ARG A 43 0.24 7.92 -5.64
CA ARG A 43 0.04 6.50 -5.43
C ARG A 43 1.10 5.72 -6.20
N VAL A 44 1.67 4.71 -5.56
CA VAL A 44 2.62 3.80 -6.20
C VAL A 44 1.86 2.57 -6.68
N PHE A 45 2.05 2.20 -7.94
CA PHE A 45 1.44 1.04 -8.56
C PHE A 45 2.52 0.05 -8.95
N VAL A 46 2.43 -1.17 -8.43
CA VAL A 46 3.37 -2.25 -8.74
C VAL A 46 2.62 -3.52 -9.07
N SER A 47 3.19 -4.41 -9.88
CA SER A 47 2.56 -5.70 -10.10
C SER A 47 2.52 -6.51 -8.80
N ARG A 48 1.56 -7.43 -8.68
CA ARG A 48 1.48 -8.35 -7.54
C ARG A 48 2.77 -9.17 -7.35
N GLY A 49 3.48 -9.50 -8.43
CA GLY A 49 4.74 -10.23 -8.40
C GLY A 49 5.90 -9.40 -7.82
N GLU A 50 6.00 -8.14 -8.24
CA GLU A 50 7.00 -7.20 -7.71
C GLU A 50 6.74 -6.86 -6.25
N PHE A 51 5.48 -6.62 -5.88
CA PHE A 51 5.11 -6.37 -4.48
C PHE A 51 5.50 -7.55 -3.57
N ARG A 52 5.28 -8.79 -4.03
CA ARG A 52 5.74 -9.98 -3.30
C ARG A 52 7.25 -9.98 -3.13
N ARG A 53 8.02 -9.73 -4.20
CA ARG A 53 9.49 -9.68 -4.13
C ARG A 53 9.98 -8.61 -3.17
N LEU A 54 9.38 -7.41 -3.22
CA LEU A 54 9.67 -6.32 -2.30
C LEU A 54 9.41 -6.73 -0.84
N ALA A 55 8.25 -7.32 -0.57
CA ALA A 55 7.88 -7.74 0.79
C ALA A 55 8.82 -8.82 1.33
N GLU A 56 9.25 -9.77 0.49
CA GLU A 56 10.23 -10.79 0.90
C GLU A 56 11.62 -10.18 1.14
N ALA A 57 12.05 -9.24 0.30
CA ALA A 57 13.32 -8.53 0.51
C ALA A 57 13.33 -7.75 1.84
N ILE A 58 12.24 -7.02 2.15
CA ILE A 58 12.13 -6.24 3.40
C ILE A 58 12.14 -7.14 4.64
N LYS A 59 11.47 -8.31 4.59
CA LYS A 59 11.47 -9.26 5.72
C LYS A 59 12.84 -9.89 6.00
N GLY A 60 13.71 -9.92 4.99
CA GLY A 60 15.07 -10.45 5.09
C GLY A 60 16.12 -9.42 5.53
N LEU A 61 15.71 -8.16 5.72
CA LEU A 61 16.52 -7.10 6.35
C LEU A 61 16.38 -7.18 7.87
#